data_AF-A0AB36BYR8-F1
#
_entry.id   AF-A0AB36BYR8-F1
#
_cell.length_a   1.000
_cell.length_b   1.000
_cell.length_c   1.000
_cell.angle_alpha   90.00
_cell.angle_beta   90.00
_cell.angle_gamma   90.00
#
_symmetry.space_group_name_H-M   'P 1'
#
loop_
_entity.id
_entity.type
_entity.pdbx_description
1 polymer ?
#
loop_
_entity_poly.entity_id
_entity_poly.type
_entity_poly.pdbx_seq_one_letter_code
_entity_poly.pdbx_strand_id
1 'polypeptide(L)'
;MTSTGRFTLPSEENFAEKTKELAELWGADAIRNSDGTHLDESVLALGKKIYSAYFPTRAHNEWITLHMDETPQVYLLTGRVLAEADIVDVPLMDGFFEEQLKPNRDADPHKYWEVVDRTTNEVVDASLWTLDEDTDTVHVSGATPMHEYTVSFLAYIIWDPVEMYNHLTNGWGDKEHEIPFDIYHPA
;
A
#
# COMPACT_ATOMS: atom_id res chain seq x y z
N MET A 1 19.84 20.07 -38.88
CA MET A 1 20.67 19.77 -37.70
C MET A 1 19.95 18.69 -36.92
N THR A 2 20.58 17.57 -36.65
CA THR A 2 20.09 16.63 -35.63
C THR A 2 20.37 17.27 -34.27
N SER A 3 19.32 17.59 -33.52
CA SER A 3 19.46 18.10 -32.15
C SER A 3 19.79 16.96 -31.19
N THR A 4 20.59 17.24 -30.17
CA THR A 4 20.88 16.31 -29.05
C THR A 4 20.65 17.02 -27.72
N GLY A 5 20.35 16.23 -26.70
CA GLY A 5 20.09 16.65 -25.33
C GLY A 5 18.62 16.91 -25.04
N ARG A 6 18.31 17.26 -23.78
CA ARG A 6 16.93 17.41 -23.25
C ARG A 6 16.12 16.11 -23.35
N PHE A 7 16.79 14.96 -23.32
CA PHE A 7 16.15 13.65 -23.45
C PHE A 7 16.80 12.64 -22.50
N THR A 8 15.97 12.07 -21.62
CA THR A 8 16.38 11.04 -20.66
C THR A 8 15.89 9.67 -21.14
N LEU A 9 16.80 8.73 -21.31
CA LEU A 9 16.52 7.37 -21.78
C LEU A 9 16.47 6.38 -20.59
N PRO A 10 15.44 5.52 -20.44
CA PRO A 10 15.49 4.42 -19.47
C PRO A 10 16.47 3.33 -19.93
N SER A 11 17.14 2.68 -19.00
CA SER A 11 18.04 1.55 -19.25
C SER A 11 17.87 0.47 -18.18
N GLU A 12 18.15 -0.77 -18.53
CA GLU A 12 18.05 -1.95 -17.67
C GLU A 12 19.34 -2.79 -17.76
N GLU A 13 19.56 -3.63 -16.75
CA GLU A 13 20.71 -4.55 -16.71
C GLU A 13 20.68 -5.51 -17.91
N ASN A 14 21.86 -5.86 -18.43
CA ASN A 14 22.02 -6.74 -19.60
C ASN A 14 21.46 -6.17 -20.92
N PHE A 15 21.24 -4.86 -21.02
CA PHE A 15 20.72 -4.20 -22.23
C PHE A 15 21.60 -3.04 -22.74
N ALA A 16 22.90 -3.09 -22.43
CA ALA A 16 23.86 -2.02 -22.71
C ALA A 16 23.99 -1.66 -24.20
N GLU A 17 24.11 -2.65 -25.09
CA GLU A 17 24.29 -2.41 -26.53
C GLU A 17 23.11 -1.64 -27.13
N LYS A 18 21.89 -2.05 -26.81
CA LYS A 18 20.66 -1.38 -27.27
C LYS A 18 20.44 -0.03 -26.60
N THR A 19 20.80 0.11 -25.32
CA THR A 19 20.80 1.41 -24.64
C THR A 19 21.69 2.41 -25.39
N LYS A 20 22.88 2.00 -25.81
CA LYS A 20 23.78 2.85 -26.60
C LYS A 20 23.17 3.24 -27.96
N GLU A 21 22.66 2.27 -28.70
CA GLU A 21 22.02 2.49 -30.02
C GLU A 21 20.88 3.51 -29.92
N LEU A 22 19.98 3.35 -28.94
CA LEU A 22 18.85 4.25 -28.74
C LEU A 22 19.28 5.62 -28.21
N ALA A 23 20.29 5.68 -27.35
CA ALA A 23 20.83 6.95 -26.85
C ALA A 23 21.45 7.79 -27.99
N GLU A 24 22.13 7.15 -28.93
CA GLU A 24 22.66 7.80 -30.14
C GLU A 24 21.53 8.22 -31.09
N LEU A 25 20.56 7.33 -31.33
CA LEU A 25 19.45 7.58 -32.24
C LEU A 25 18.53 8.73 -31.78
N TRP A 26 18.21 8.77 -30.49
CA TRP A 26 17.32 9.78 -29.91
C TRP A 26 18.06 11.00 -29.36
N GLY A 27 19.39 10.96 -29.38
CA GLY A 27 20.23 12.06 -28.92
C GLY A 27 20.15 12.28 -27.40
N ALA A 28 20.00 11.22 -26.60
CA ALA A 28 19.88 11.28 -25.14
C ALA A 28 21.12 11.87 -24.46
N ASP A 29 20.92 12.77 -23.49
CA ASP A 29 21.95 13.34 -22.63
C ASP A 29 21.91 12.81 -21.18
N ALA A 30 20.84 12.11 -20.82
CA ALA A 30 20.70 11.44 -19.54
C ALA A 30 20.21 10.00 -19.69
N ILE A 31 20.58 9.16 -18.73
CA ILE A 31 20.11 7.77 -18.61
C ILE A 31 19.49 7.59 -17.22
N ARG A 32 18.28 7.02 -17.18
CA ARG A 32 17.59 6.64 -15.95
C ARG A 32 17.70 5.13 -15.75
N ASN A 33 18.23 4.74 -14.61
CA ASN A 33 18.31 3.34 -14.21
C ASN A 33 16.92 2.75 -13.95
N SER A 34 16.69 1.50 -14.35
CA SER A 34 15.54 0.72 -13.90
C SER A 34 15.58 0.56 -12.37
N ASP A 35 14.39 0.52 -11.78
CA ASP A 35 14.24 0.62 -10.33
C ASP A 35 14.83 -0.61 -9.65
N GLY A 36 15.81 -0.40 -8.76
CA GLY A 36 16.47 -1.47 -8.01
C GLY A 36 17.61 -2.22 -8.71
N THR A 37 17.95 -1.89 -9.97
CA THR A 37 19.09 -2.53 -10.67
C THR A 37 20.38 -1.74 -10.51
N HIS A 38 21.54 -2.35 -10.76
CA HIS A 38 22.78 -1.61 -11.00
C HIS A 38 22.95 -1.39 -12.51
N LEU A 39 23.40 -0.20 -12.92
CA LEU A 39 23.73 0.04 -14.32
C LEU A 39 25.05 -0.66 -14.67
N ASP A 40 25.08 -1.35 -15.81
CA ASP A 40 26.30 -1.94 -16.36
C ASP A 40 27.42 -0.88 -16.50
N GLU A 41 28.67 -1.26 -16.25
CA GLU A 41 29.82 -0.38 -16.48
C GLU A 41 29.86 0.19 -17.91
N SER A 42 29.41 -0.60 -18.88
CA SER A 42 29.28 -0.18 -20.28
C SER A 42 28.26 0.93 -20.50
N VAL A 43 27.19 0.98 -19.69
CA VAL A 43 26.19 2.06 -19.74
C VAL A 43 26.76 3.32 -19.06
N LEU A 44 27.45 3.18 -17.94
CA LEU A 44 28.15 4.28 -17.27
C LEU A 44 29.23 4.90 -18.17
N ALA A 45 29.96 4.08 -18.93
CA ALA A 45 30.98 4.50 -19.88
C ALA A 45 30.45 5.37 -21.04
N LEU A 46 29.13 5.44 -21.26
CA LEU A 46 28.52 6.34 -22.25
C LEU A 46 28.64 7.81 -21.87
N GLY A 47 29.04 8.14 -20.64
CA GLY A 47 29.29 9.51 -20.19
C GLY A 47 28.05 10.40 -20.13
N LYS A 48 26.86 9.79 -20.05
CA LYS A 48 25.57 10.48 -19.91
C LYS A 48 25.32 10.85 -18.45
N LYS A 49 24.46 11.85 -18.21
CA LYS A 49 24.02 12.18 -16.84
C LYS A 49 23.18 11.01 -16.30
N ILE A 50 23.52 10.50 -15.13
CA ILE A 50 22.83 9.34 -14.54
C ILE A 50 21.75 9.81 -13.56
N TYR A 51 20.55 9.24 -13.71
CA TYR A 51 19.41 9.42 -12.83
C TYR A 51 19.11 8.09 -12.14
N SER A 52 19.05 8.13 -10.81
CA SER A 52 18.62 7.02 -9.97
C SER A 52 17.38 7.45 -9.21
N ALA A 53 16.32 6.65 -9.29
CA ALA A 53 15.18 6.83 -8.40
C ALA A 53 15.60 6.45 -6.97
N TYR A 54 15.06 7.18 -5.99
CA TYR A 54 15.22 6.86 -4.59
C TYR A 54 13.83 6.66 -4.00
N PHE A 55 13.67 5.60 -3.21
CA PHE A 55 12.40 5.21 -2.59
C PHE A 55 12.52 5.37 -1.07
N PRO A 56 12.12 6.52 -0.51
CA PRO A 56 12.42 6.82 0.90
C PRO A 56 11.67 5.96 1.92
N THR A 57 10.52 5.41 1.53
CA THR A 57 9.53 4.79 2.44
C THR A 57 9.15 3.36 2.04
N ARG A 58 10.00 2.68 1.25
CA ARG A 58 9.85 1.26 0.85
C ARG A 58 11.22 0.67 0.47
N ALA A 59 11.23 -0.55 -0.08
CA ALA A 59 12.43 -1.30 -0.50
C ALA A 59 13.38 -1.73 0.64
N HIS A 60 12.91 -1.67 1.90
CA HIS A 60 13.69 -2.02 3.09
C HIS A 60 12.85 -2.89 4.05
N ASN A 61 12.39 -4.06 3.58
CA ASN A 61 11.63 -5.00 4.39
C ASN A 61 12.40 -5.42 5.64
N GLU A 62 13.73 -5.51 5.59
CA GLU A 62 14.59 -5.84 6.72
C GLU A 62 14.47 -4.87 7.90
N TRP A 63 14.08 -3.62 7.62
CA TRP A 63 13.77 -2.63 8.65
C TRP A 63 12.33 -2.82 9.14
N ILE A 64 11.36 -2.66 8.23
CA ILE A 64 9.96 -2.53 8.63
C ILE A 64 9.35 -3.83 9.19
N THR A 65 9.87 -4.99 8.82
CA THR A 65 9.48 -6.27 9.44
C THR A 65 9.80 -6.35 10.94
N LEU A 66 10.70 -5.50 11.45
CA LEU A 66 11.01 -5.36 12.88
C LEU A 66 10.14 -4.31 13.59
N HIS A 67 9.40 -3.50 12.83
CA HIS A 67 8.66 -2.31 13.29
C HIS A 67 7.28 -2.21 12.63
N MET A 68 6.55 -3.34 12.49
CA MET A 68 5.32 -3.40 11.66
C MET A 68 4.18 -2.46 12.10
N ASP A 69 4.21 -1.99 13.34
CA ASP A 69 3.31 -0.96 13.88
C ASP A 69 3.59 0.46 13.32
N GLU A 70 4.73 0.63 12.63
CA GLU A 70 5.16 1.87 11.96
C GLU A 70 4.91 1.83 10.44
N THR A 71 4.10 0.89 9.96
CA THR A 71 3.56 0.96 8.59
C THR A 71 2.54 2.09 8.47
N PRO A 72 2.38 2.74 7.30
CA PRO A 72 1.33 3.71 7.09
C PRO A 72 -0.05 3.11 7.38
N GLN A 73 -0.96 3.93 7.89
CA GLN A 73 -2.31 3.48 8.25
C GLN A 73 -3.39 4.25 7.51
N VAL A 74 -4.56 3.62 7.37
CA VAL A 74 -5.73 4.21 6.74
C VAL A 74 -7.00 3.83 7.50
N TYR A 75 -7.95 4.76 7.59
CA TYR A 75 -9.31 4.42 8.01
C TYR A 75 -10.05 3.75 6.86
N LEU A 76 -10.49 2.51 7.07
CA LEU A 76 -11.34 1.76 6.16
C LEU A 76 -12.78 1.78 6.65
N LEU A 77 -13.72 1.72 5.71
CA LEU A 77 -15.15 1.64 5.98
C LEU A 77 -15.69 0.33 5.42
N THR A 78 -16.24 -0.52 6.27
CA THR A 78 -16.83 -1.81 5.86
C THR A 78 -17.99 -1.63 4.87
N GLY A 79 -18.37 -2.74 4.22
CA GLY A 79 -19.71 -2.86 3.64
C GLY A 79 -20.80 -2.58 4.69
N ARG A 80 -21.97 -2.15 4.20
CA ARG A 80 -23.17 -1.95 5.03
C ARG A 80 -23.78 -3.32 5.33
N VAL A 81 -23.95 -3.63 6.60
CA VAL A 81 -24.59 -4.88 7.05
C VAL A 81 -25.97 -4.56 7.62
N LEU A 82 -27.00 -5.22 7.09
CA LEU A 82 -28.37 -5.09 7.57
C LEU A 82 -28.54 -5.88 8.88
N ALA A 83 -28.99 -5.23 9.94
CA ALA A 83 -29.41 -5.92 11.15
C ALA A 83 -30.79 -6.55 10.94
N GLU A 84 -30.89 -7.88 10.94
CA GLU A 84 -32.19 -8.58 10.91
C GLU A 84 -32.79 -8.78 12.32
N ALA A 85 -31.96 -8.58 13.35
CA ALA A 85 -32.31 -8.74 14.76
C ALA A 85 -31.61 -7.64 15.60
N ASP A 86 -31.57 -7.83 16.92
CA ASP A 86 -30.89 -6.95 17.88
C ASP A 86 -29.38 -7.18 17.96
N ILE A 87 -28.84 -8.09 17.15
CA ILE A 87 -27.41 -8.36 17.00
C ILE A 87 -27.08 -8.26 15.50
N VAL A 88 -25.94 -7.64 15.20
CA VAL A 88 -25.37 -7.60 13.85
C VAL A 88 -23.86 -7.78 13.91
N ASP A 89 -23.36 -8.67 13.05
CA ASP A 89 -21.94 -8.98 12.92
C ASP A 89 -21.40 -8.30 11.67
N VAL A 90 -20.38 -7.45 11.82
CA VAL A 90 -19.81 -6.66 10.73
C VAL A 90 -18.38 -7.15 10.44
N PRO A 91 -18.15 -7.92 9.36
CA PRO A 91 -16.81 -8.36 8.98
C PRO A 91 -15.98 -7.16 8.50
N LEU A 92 -14.78 -7.00 9.04
CA LEU A 92 -13.92 -5.84 8.74
C LEU A 92 -13.30 -5.92 7.35
N MET A 93 -12.79 -7.09 6.99
CA MET A 93 -11.99 -7.29 5.78
C MET A 93 -12.78 -7.74 4.55
N ASP A 94 -14.08 -7.96 4.68
CA ASP A 94 -14.93 -8.31 3.53
C ASP A 94 -14.94 -7.17 2.50
N GLY A 95 -14.56 -7.49 1.26
CA GLY A 95 -14.41 -6.52 0.17
C GLY A 95 -13.07 -5.78 0.13
N PHE A 96 -12.12 -6.07 1.03
CA PHE A 96 -10.75 -5.54 1.01
C PHE A 96 -9.73 -6.60 0.57
N PHE A 97 -8.55 -6.13 0.14
CA PHE A 97 -7.47 -7.02 -0.29
C PHE A 97 -6.50 -7.30 0.87
N GLU A 98 -6.58 -8.50 1.43
CA GLU A 98 -5.85 -8.92 2.63
C GLU A 98 -4.33 -8.92 2.47
N GLU A 99 -3.82 -9.05 1.24
CA GLU A 99 -2.37 -8.94 0.99
C GLU A 99 -1.86 -7.49 1.10
N GLN A 100 -2.75 -6.49 0.99
CA GLN A 100 -2.40 -5.07 1.09
C GLN A 100 -2.72 -4.48 2.46
N LEU A 101 -3.79 -4.94 3.09
CA LEU A 101 -4.42 -4.27 4.24
C LEU A 101 -4.60 -5.25 5.40
N LYS A 102 -4.32 -4.79 6.61
CA LYS A 102 -4.51 -5.58 7.84
C LYS A 102 -5.11 -4.72 8.94
N PRO A 103 -6.20 -5.13 9.63
CA PRO A 103 -6.75 -4.37 10.75
C PRO A 103 -5.70 -4.12 11.84
N ASN A 104 -5.64 -2.89 12.36
CA ASN A 104 -4.76 -2.54 13.48
C ASN A 104 -5.41 -2.99 14.79
N ARG A 105 -4.86 -4.05 15.40
CA ARG A 105 -5.31 -4.59 16.69
C ARG A 105 -4.40 -4.17 17.86
N ASP A 106 -3.32 -3.46 17.58
CA ASP A 106 -2.37 -2.98 18.60
C ASP A 106 -2.90 -1.72 19.31
N ALA A 107 -3.58 -0.85 18.56
CA ALA A 107 -4.23 0.34 19.08
C ALA A 107 -5.68 0.05 19.49
N ASP A 108 -6.06 0.51 20.70
CA ASP A 108 -7.38 0.29 21.30
C ASP A 108 -8.55 0.60 20.32
N PRO A 109 -9.28 -0.41 19.82
CA PRO A 109 -10.37 -0.22 18.88
C PRO A 109 -11.45 0.72 19.43
N HIS A 110 -11.80 0.63 20.72
CA HIS A 110 -12.86 1.46 21.31
C HIS A 110 -12.50 2.93 21.42
N LYS A 111 -11.21 3.27 21.29
CA LYS A 111 -10.72 4.65 21.24
C LYS A 111 -10.61 5.18 19.82
N TYR A 112 -10.21 4.34 18.87
CA TYR A 112 -9.84 4.78 17.52
C TYR A 112 -10.88 4.44 16.45
N TRP A 113 -11.79 3.51 16.68
CA TRP A 113 -12.76 3.04 15.69
C TRP A 113 -14.17 3.53 16.00
N GLU A 114 -15.03 3.54 14.99
CA GLU A 114 -16.44 3.89 15.14
C GLU A 114 -17.34 2.84 14.49
N VAL A 115 -18.33 2.35 15.25
CA VAL A 115 -19.49 1.66 14.70
C VAL A 115 -20.57 2.71 14.46
N VAL A 116 -21.14 2.75 13.26
CA VAL A 116 -22.14 3.75 12.88
C VAL A 116 -23.40 3.04 12.39
N ASP A 117 -24.54 3.38 12.99
CA ASP A 117 -25.86 3.12 12.43
C ASP A 117 -26.05 4.07 11.25
N ARG A 118 -26.00 3.55 10.03
CA ARG A 118 -26.09 4.36 8.80
C ARG A 118 -27.51 4.75 8.43
N THR A 119 -28.52 4.17 9.08
CA THR A 119 -29.92 4.53 8.87
C THR A 119 -30.28 5.80 9.65
N THR A 120 -29.76 5.95 10.87
CA THR A 120 -29.94 7.16 11.68
C THR A 120 -28.75 8.13 11.61
N ASN A 121 -27.60 7.66 11.14
CA ASN A 121 -26.31 8.34 11.14
C ASN A 121 -25.82 8.68 12.56
N GLU A 122 -26.14 7.82 13.53
CA GLU A 122 -25.68 7.90 14.91
C GLU A 122 -24.50 6.95 15.17
N VAL A 123 -23.55 7.39 16.00
CA VAL A 123 -22.45 6.54 16.46
C VAL A 123 -23.00 5.60 17.54
N VAL A 124 -22.73 4.31 17.39
CA VAL A 124 -23.10 3.30 18.38
C VAL A 124 -22.14 3.40 19.56
N ASP A 125 -22.69 3.36 20.77
CA ASP A 125 -21.90 3.42 22.00
C ASP A 125 -20.85 2.30 22.04
N ALA A 126 -19.61 2.64 22.41
CA ALA A 126 -18.48 1.72 22.49
C ALA A 126 -18.74 0.50 23.40
N SER A 127 -19.60 0.63 24.40
CA SER A 127 -20.00 -0.47 25.29
C SER A 127 -20.93 -1.50 24.66
N LEU A 128 -21.51 -1.19 23.49
CA LEU A 128 -22.46 -2.06 22.79
C LEU A 128 -21.81 -2.93 21.71
N TRP A 129 -20.50 -2.82 21.49
CA TRP A 129 -19.82 -3.63 20.51
C TRP A 129 -18.46 -4.15 20.97
N THR A 130 -18.04 -5.28 20.41
CA THR A 130 -16.76 -5.94 20.69
C THR A 130 -16.10 -6.42 19.40
N LEU A 131 -14.78 -6.38 19.34
CA LEU A 131 -13.99 -6.98 18.26
C LEU A 131 -13.70 -8.45 18.57
N ASP A 132 -14.00 -9.34 17.64
CA ASP A 132 -13.42 -10.67 17.56
C ASP A 132 -12.18 -10.62 16.66
N GLU A 133 -11.01 -10.73 17.30
CA GLU A 133 -9.72 -10.72 16.62
C GLU A 133 -9.45 -12.04 15.87
N ASP A 134 -10.07 -13.16 16.22
CA ASP A 134 -9.80 -14.41 15.50
C ASP A 134 -10.44 -14.39 14.10
N THR A 135 -11.49 -13.60 13.92
CA THR A 135 -12.29 -13.55 12.69
C THR A 135 -12.34 -12.17 12.02
N ASP A 136 -11.69 -11.15 12.58
CA ASP A 136 -11.79 -9.75 12.14
C ASP A 136 -13.25 -9.30 11.97
N THR A 137 -14.06 -9.56 12.99
CA THR A 137 -15.51 -9.23 12.99
C THR A 137 -15.87 -8.39 14.20
N VAL A 138 -16.63 -7.31 13.99
CA VAL A 138 -17.20 -6.53 15.08
C VAL A 138 -18.62 -6.99 15.35
N HIS A 139 -18.86 -7.44 16.58
CA HIS A 139 -20.18 -7.83 17.07
C HIS A 139 -20.85 -6.61 17.69
N VAL A 140 -22.01 -6.21 17.16
CA VAL A 140 -22.82 -5.12 17.69
C VAL A 140 -24.07 -5.70 18.34
N SER A 141 -24.33 -5.30 19.58
CA SER A 141 -25.48 -5.70 20.38
C SER A 141 -26.46 -4.54 20.58
N GLY A 142 -27.75 -4.84 20.75
CA GLY A 142 -28.79 -3.82 20.86
C GLY A 142 -29.03 -3.05 19.54
N ALA A 143 -28.69 -3.66 18.41
CA ALA A 143 -28.96 -3.09 17.08
C ALA A 143 -30.46 -2.91 16.87
N THR A 144 -30.84 -1.93 16.06
CA THR A 144 -32.24 -1.75 15.64
C THR A 144 -32.48 -2.60 14.38
N PRO A 145 -33.44 -3.54 14.40
CA PRO A 145 -33.75 -4.33 13.21
C PRO A 145 -34.10 -3.43 12.02
N MET A 146 -33.68 -3.86 10.83
CA MET A 146 -33.80 -3.17 9.55
C MET A 146 -32.94 -1.91 9.39
N HIS A 147 -32.00 -1.65 10.30
CA HIS A 147 -30.97 -0.62 10.12
C HIS A 147 -29.69 -1.20 9.52
N GLU A 148 -28.90 -0.36 8.85
CA GLU A 148 -27.61 -0.75 8.28
C GLU A 148 -26.46 -0.27 9.18
N TYR A 149 -25.48 -1.12 9.45
CA TYR A 149 -24.33 -0.82 10.29
C TYR A 149 -23.03 -0.92 9.50
N THR A 150 -22.06 -0.09 9.87
CA THR A 150 -20.70 -0.14 9.33
C THR A 150 -19.69 0.11 10.43
N VAL A 151 -18.46 -0.36 10.25
CA VAL A 151 -17.32 -0.02 11.09
C VAL A 151 -16.36 0.86 10.30
N SER A 152 -15.94 1.99 10.88
CA SER A 152 -14.75 2.73 10.47
C SER A 152 -13.58 2.27 11.33
N PHE A 153 -12.59 1.59 10.76
CA PHE A 153 -11.48 0.98 11.50
C PHE A 153 -10.11 1.37 10.94
N LEU A 154 -9.08 1.39 11.80
CA LEU A 154 -7.70 1.59 11.35
C LEU A 154 -7.15 0.28 10.78
N ALA A 155 -6.51 0.37 9.62
CA ALA A 155 -5.76 -0.73 9.02
C ALA A 155 -4.34 -0.28 8.67
N TYR A 156 -3.38 -1.17 8.92
CA TYR A 156 -2.03 -1.10 8.40
C TYR A 156 -2.03 -1.34 6.89
N ILE A 157 -1.24 -0.54 6.17
CA ILE A 157 -0.93 -0.76 4.76
C ILE A 157 0.38 -1.57 4.72
N ILE A 158 0.25 -2.86 4.42
CA ILE A 158 1.37 -3.83 4.46
C ILE A 158 1.96 -4.15 3.08
N TRP A 159 1.49 -3.47 2.03
CA TRP A 159 2.06 -3.54 0.69
C TRP A 159 2.01 -2.16 0.01
N ASP A 160 3.17 -1.65 -0.42
CA ASP A 160 3.28 -0.36 -1.08
C ASP A 160 2.41 -0.36 -2.34
N PRO A 161 1.49 0.62 -2.51
CA PRO A 161 0.52 0.58 -3.60
C PRO A 161 1.16 0.69 -5.00
N VAL A 162 2.31 1.35 -5.13
CA VAL A 162 3.00 1.45 -6.43
C VAL A 162 3.69 0.14 -6.76
N GLU A 163 4.37 -0.47 -5.79
CA GLU A 163 5.00 -1.77 -5.96
C GLU A 163 3.97 -2.88 -6.20
N MET A 164 2.88 -2.91 -5.43
CA MET A 164 1.74 -3.80 -5.61
C MET A 164 1.15 -3.68 -7.02
N TYR A 165 0.90 -2.46 -7.48
CA TYR A 165 0.37 -2.25 -8.83
C TYR A 165 1.32 -2.84 -9.90
N ASN A 166 2.62 -2.59 -9.77
CA ASN A 166 3.61 -3.13 -10.70
C ASN A 166 3.69 -4.67 -10.63
N HIS A 167 3.64 -5.24 -9.44
CA HIS A 167 3.70 -6.68 -9.19
C HIS A 167 2.51 -7.41 -9.83
N LEU A 168 1.30 -6.92 -9.57
CA LEU A 168 0.07 -7.49 -10.13
C LEU A 168 -0.01 -7.28 -11.64
N THR A 169 0.35 -6.09 -12.14
CA THR A 169 0.28 -5.76 -13.58
C THR A 169 1.26 -6.58 -14.41
N ASN A 170 2.47 -6.80 -13.89
CA ASN A 170 3.52 -7.51 -14.60
C ASN A 170 3.60 -9.00 -14.26
N GLY A 171 2.77 -9.49 -13.32
CA GLY A 171 2.73 -10.89 -12.93
C GLY A 171 4.03 -11.38 -12.32
N TRP A 172 4.59 -10.63 -11.37
CA TRP A 172 5.89 -10.96 -10.73
C TRP A 172 5.85 -12.21 -9.83
N GLY A 173 4.71 -12.87 -9.68
CA GLY A 173 4.57 -14.17 -9.02
C GLY A 173 4.86 -14.09 -7.52
N ASP A 174 5.74 -14.95 -7.03
CA ASP A 174 6.08 -15.05 -5.59
C ASP A 174 7.21 -14.09 -5.17
N LYS A 175 7.49 -13.04 -5.95
CA LYS A 175 8.42 -11.99 -5.54
C LYS A 175 7.91 -11.38 -4.21
N GLU A 176 8.81 -11.18 -3.26
CA GLU A 176 8.47 -10.56 -1.98
C GLU A 176 7.88 -9.16 -2.17
N HIS A 177 6.77 -8.90 -1.47
CA HIS A 177 6.06 -7.63 -1.52
C HIS A 177 6.81 -6.56 -0.73
N GLU A 178 7.00 -5.38 -1.31
CA GLU A 178 7.64 -4.28 -0.58
C GLU A 178 6.66 -3.66 0.43
N ILE A 179 7.01 -3.73 1.71
CA ILE A 179 6.22 -3.17 2.81
C ILE A 179 6.58 -1.68 2.96
N PRO A 180 5.60 -0.76 2.97
CA PRO A 180 5.86 0.67 3.14
C PRO A 180 6.03 1.00 4.63
N PHE A 181 6.71 2.10 4.95
CA PHE A 181 6.91 2.58 6.32
C PHE A 181 6.65 4.08 6.46
N ASP A 182 6.11 4.49 7.62
CA ASP A 182 5.70 5.87 7.90
C ASP A 182 6.74 6.63 8.75
N ILE A 183 7.30 7.68 8.17
CA ILE A 183 8.32 8.54 8.80
C ILE A 183 7.79 9.46 9.90
N TYR A 184 6.48 9.43 10.18
CA TYR A 184 5.94 10.07 11.38
C TYR A 184 6.53 9.45 12.65
N HIS A 185 6.85 8.15 12.60
CA HIS A 185 7.47 7.41 13.69
C HIS A 185 8.98 7.71 13.76
N PRO A 186 9.56 7.90 14.96
CA PRO A 186 10.93 8.38 15.11
C PRO A 186 12.03 7.29 15.17
N ALA A 187 11.69 6.00 15.03
CA ALA A 187 12.55 4.87 15.38
C ALA A 187 13.66 4.58 14.37
#